data_AF-A0A1H6JQQ6-F1
#
_entry.id   AF-A0A1H6JQQ6-F1
#
_cell.length_a   1.000
_cell.length_b   1.000
_cell.length_c   1.000
_cell.angle_alpha   90.00
_cell.angle_beta   90.00
_cell.angle_gamma   90.00
#
_symmetry.space_group_name_H-M   'P 1'
#
loop_
_entity.id
_entity.type
_entity.pdbx_description
1 polymer ?
#
loop_
_entity_poly.entity_id
_entity_poly.type
_entity_poly.pdbx_seq_one_letter_code
_entity_poly.pdbx_strand_id
1 'polypeptide(L)'
;MVELETEWHPSTKLNVIAGELDFTVVDPIPDGVTRDEIEEHCYALRTLYGEYVDEIVAGTTLSQREAQTWVLTRLVHEGADRLSYEAVGLYIWAIGRSTDGDPLSRTIVTDYADRAAEKVHRAEETVKRTGPPPYPDDCYEEPALVWVEGSVADRLRRRAGPEETYGDLLERLLEETLASIPMADLVASYREAAGSEYVAVETVYRNWDEHLRIVAHAPENVTVDAIAKADAVTVDGTPIPFRVEERAEPRREQSHLSVYDATEGIDPEIGSDRLGDALAAVEGTLPEVVDRVRDAGGHALAVATEPAGAGAHLHPIFPDTGTADVPSARSAGTDGEADLPENGGLARLERIDLDDRTLAVGRISPTTADEYRTLAAETTLLWAAPDFESGPVELPNDPVERRERFPATVLRTA
;
A
#
# COMPACT_ATOMS: atom_id res chain seq x y z
N MET A 1 -26.15 1.15 -38.49
CA MET A 1 -27.05 2.33 -38.44
C MET A 1 -27.89 2.21 -37.20
N VAL A 2 -27.62 3.05 -36.21
CA VAL A 2 -28.35 3.09 -34.94
C VAL A 2 -29.55 4.01 -35.09
N GLU A 3 -30.75 3.53 -34.77
CA GLU A 3 -31.96 4.37 -34.72
C GLU A 3 -32.11 4.98 -33.32
N LEU A 4 -31.98 6.30 -33.21
CA LEU A 4 -32.18 7.05 -31.97
C LEU A 4 -33.46 7.88 -32.08
N GLU A 5 -34.40 7.70 -31.14
CA GLU A 5 -35.58 8.57 -31.09
C GLU A 5 -35.24 9.88 -30.36
N THR A 6 -35.69 11.01 -30.91
CA THR A 6 -35.41 12.35 -30.35
C THR A 6 -35.88 12.47 -28.90
N GLU A 7 -36.98 11.81 -28.54
CA GLU A 7 -37.62 11.89 -27.22
C GLU A 7 -36.92 11.03 -26.15
N TRP A 8 -35.98 10.15 -26.53
CA TRP A 8 -35.30 9.31 -25.55
C TRP A 8 -34.39 10.09 -24.62
N HIS A 9 -34.35 9.63 -23.36
CA HIS A 9 -33.45 10.16 -22.35
C HIS A 9 -31.97 9.97 -22.79
N PRO A 10 -31.06 10.91 -22.46
CA PRO A 10 -29.65 10.80 -22.84
C PRO A 10 -28.97 9.48 -22.43
N SER A 11 -29.36 8.90 -21.29
CA SER A 11 -28.83 7.60 -20.85
C SER A 11 -29.27 6.43 -21.73
N THR A 12 -30.54 6.42 -22.17
CA THR A 12 -31.06 5.41 -23.10
C THR A 12 -30.36 5.51 -24.45
N LYS A 13 -30.18 6.74 -24.98
CA LYS A 13 -29.43 6.96 -26.22
C LYS A 13 -28.00 6.46 -26.13
N LEU A 14 -27.29 6.75 -25.03
CA LEU A 14 -25.93 6.27 -24.82
C LEU A 14 -25.84 4.75 -24.64
N ASN A 15 -26.83 4.11 -24.01
CA ASN A 15 -26.89 2.64 -23.92
C ASN A 15 -27.03 1.98 -25.28
N VAL A 16 -27.88 2.53 -26.16
CA VAL A 16 -28.06 1.99 -27.51
C VAL A 16 -26.79 2.18 -28.34
N ILE A 17 -26.15 3.36 -28.28
CA ILE A 17 -24.87 3.60 -28.97
C ILE A 17 -23.79 2.64 -28.44
N ALA A 18 -23.70 2.49 -27.11
CA ALA A 18 -22.70 1.65 -26.48
C ALA A 18 -22.89 0.15 -26.77
N GLY A 19 -24.14 -0.30 -26.94
CA GLY A 19 -24.46 -1.68 -27.31
C GLY A 19 -24.03 -2.07 -28.72
N GLU A 20 -23.79 -1.09 -29.59
CA GLU A 20 -23.43 -1.28 -31.00
C GLU A 20 -21.95 -0.95 -31.31
N LEU A 21 -21.14 -0.68 -30.27
CA LEU A 21 -19.71 -0.41 -30.45
C LEU A 21 -18.98 -1.64 -31.00
N ASP A 22 -18.15 -1.45 -32.03
CA ASP A 22 -17.31 -2.50 -32.61
C ASP A 22 -15.83 -2.27 -32.27
N PHE A 23 -15.33 -2.99 -31.26
CA PHE A 23 -13.95 -2.88 -30.81
C PHE A 23 -12.93 -3.57 -31.74
N THR A 24 -13.38 -4.18 -32.85
CA THR A 24 -12.50 -4.82 -33.83
C THR A 24 -12.00 -3.86 -34.91
N VAL A 25 -12.53 -2.64 -34.95
CA VAL A 25 -12.21 -1.60 -35.92
C VAL A 25 -11.53 -0.39 -35.28
N VAL A 26 -10.83 0.41 -36.08
CA VAL A 26 -10.03 1.57 -35.62
C VAL A 26 -10.91 2.69 -35.05
N ASP A 27 -12.11 2.87 -35.60
CA ASP A 27 -13.13 3.77 -35.05
C ASP A 27 -14.30 2.91 -34.56
N PRO A 28 -14.44 2.71 -33.24
CA PRO A 28 -15.43 1.79 -32.68
C PRO A 28 -16.86 2.35 -32.71
N ILE A 29 -17.07 3.59 -33.19
CA ILE A 29 -18.37 4.25 -33.20
C ILE A 29 -19.26 3.67 -34.32
N PRO A 30 -20.56 3.41 -34.05
CA PRO A 30 -21.46 2.85 -35.05
C PRO A 30 -21.71 3.78 -36.24
N ASP A 31 -21.91 3.19 -37.43
CA ASP A 31 -22.25 3.92 -38.66
C ASP A 31 -23.47 4.83 -38.47
N GLY A 32 -23.29 6.13 -38.71
CA GLY A 32 -24.34 7.15 -38.62
C GLY A 32 -24.43 7.87 -37.27
N VAL A 33 -23.52 7.59 -36.34
CA VAL A 33 -23.38 8.32 -35.07
C VAL A 33 -22.06 9.09 -35.09
N THR A 34 -22.10 10.37 -34.71
CA THR A 34 -20.91 11.22 -34.62
C THR A 34 -20.44 11.39 -33.18
N ARG A 35 -19.15 11.69 -33.01
CA ARG A 35 -18.59 12.05 -31.70
C ARG A 35 -19.30 13.26 -31.08
N ASP A 36 -19.67 14.25 -31.89
CA ASP A 36 -20.37 15.45 -31.42
C ASP A 36 -21.75 15.12 -30.81
N GLU A 37 -22.48 14.17 -31.41
CA GLU A 37 -23.77 13.69 -30.87
C GLU A 37 -23.57 12.92 -29.54
N ILE A 38 -22.52 12.12 -29.44
CA ILE A 38 -22.15 11.44 -28.19
C ILE A 38 -21.80 12.46 -27.11
N GLU A 39 -20.97 13.46 -27.43
CA GLU A 39 -20.59 14.53 -26.51
C GLU A 39 -21.81 15.32 -26.04
N GLU A 40 -22.76 15.64 -26.92
CA GLU A 40 -24.02 16.30 -26.56
C GLU A 40 -24.78 15.52 -25.49
N HIS A 41 -24.96 14.20 -25.67
CA HIS A 41 -25.63 13.36 -24.68
C HIS A 41 -24.85 13.28 -23.36
N CYS A 42 -23.52 13.26 -23.43
CA CYS A 42 -22.67 13.24 -22.25
C CYS A 42 -22.74 14.58 -21.49
N TYR A 43 -22.74 15.72 -22.17
CA TYR A 43 -22.92 17.03 -21.52
C TYR A 43 -24.29 17.18 -20.85
N ALA A 44 -25.34 16.59 -21.45
CA ALA A 44 -26.66 16.53 -20.83
C ALA A 44 -26.64 15.73 -19.52
N LEU A 45 -26.00 14.55 -19.51
CA LEU A 45 -25.81 13.76 -18.29
C LEU A 45 -24.93 14.48 -17.25
N ARG A 46 -23.88 15.18 -17.68
CA ARG A 46 -23.02 15.98 -16.80
C ARG A 46 -23.80 17.09 -16.12
N THR A 47 -24.76 17.70 -16.82
CA THR A 47 -25.63 18.74 -16.24
C THR A 47 -26.55 18.16 -15.17
N LEU A 48 -27.00 16.91 -15.34
CA LEU A 48 -27.90 16.24 -14.40
C LEU A 48 -27.19 15.65 -13.16
N TYR A 49 -26.00 15.09 -13.36
CA TYR A 49 -25.29 14.31 -12.32
C TYR A 49 -23.98 14.94 -11.86
N GLY A 50 -23.48 15.98 -12.53
CA GLY A 50 -22.15 16.56 -12.30
C GLY A 50 -21.97 17.10 -10.88
N GLU A 51 -22.92 17.88 -10.37
CA GLU A 51 -22.86 18.40 -8.99
C GLU A 51 -22.87 17.26 -7.96
N TYR A 52 -23.62 16.19 -8.21
CA TYR A 52 -23.67 15.03 -7.31
C TYR A 52 -22.38 14.20 -7.36
N VAL A 53 -21.77 14.06 -8.54
CA VAL A 53 -20.44 13.46 -8.68
C VAL A 53 -19.41 14.28 -7.89
N ASP A 54 -19.42 15.60 -8.04
CA ASP A 54 -18.47 16.49 -7.35
C ASP A 54 -18.69 16.46 -5.82
N GLU A 55 -19.94 16.37 -5.35
CA GLU A 55 -20.28 16.18 -3.94
C GLU A 55 -19.74 14.84 -3.39
N ILE A 56 -19.93 13.73 -4.13
CA ILE A 56 -19.42 12.42 -3.73
C ILE A 56 -17.88 12.41 -3.71
N VAL A 57 -17.21 13.05 -4.67
CA VAL A 57 -15.74 13.16 -4.67
C VAL A 57 -15.25 13.99 -3.49
N ALA A 58 -15.92 15.09 -3.16
CA ALA A 58 -15.55 15.93 -2.02
C ALA A 58 -15.82 15.26 -0.67
N GLY A 59 -16.84 14.39 -0.59
CA GLY A 59 -17.29 13.76 0.64
C GLY A 59 -16.77 12.33 0.88
N THR A 60 -16.04 11.73 -0.07
CA THR A 60 -15.59 10.33 0.02
C THR A 60 -14.15 10.16 -0.48
N THR A 61 -13.59 8.96 -0.32
CA THR A 61 -12.27 8.58 -0.85
C THR A 61 -12.31 8.10 -2.30
N LEU A 62 -13.45 8.26 -2.98
CA LEU A 62 -13.60 7.90 -4.40
C LEU A 62 -12.87 8.92 -5.28
N SER A 63 -12.06 8.43 -6.22
CA SER A 63 -11.52 9.25 -7.30
C SER A 63 -12.63 9.75 -8.22
N GLN A 64 -12.37 10.79 -9.01
CA GLN A 64 -13.35 11.34 -9.97
C GLN A 64 -13.96 10.26 -10.87
N ARG A 65 -13.15 9.31 -11.35
CA ARG A 65 -13.61 8.22 -12.24
C ARG A 65 -14.44 7.18 -11.49
N GLU A 66 -14.04 6.81 -10.28
CA GLU A 66 -14.81 5.91 -9.42
C GLU A 66 -16.17 6.51 -9.04
N ALA A 67 -16.20 7.80 -8.67
CA ALA A 67 -17.42 8.52 -8.36
C ALA A 67 -18.32 8.67 -9.59
N GLN A 68 -17.77 9.02 -10.75
CA GLN A 68 -18.52 9.08 -12.02
C GLN A 68 -19.13 7.73 -12.37
N THR A 69 -18.33 6.66 -12.34
CA THR A 69 -18.83 5.32 -12.62
C THR A 69 -19.88 4.89 -11.59
N TRP A 70 -19.66 5.14 -10.30
CA TRP A 70 -20.60 4.77 -9.25
C TRP A 70 -21.94 5.52 -9.37
N VAL A 71 -21.91 6.84 -9.56
CA VAL A 71 -23.11 7.67 -9.70
C VAL A 71 -23.88 7.30 -10.97
N LEU A 72 -23.21 7.26 -12.12
CA LEU A 72 -23.86 7.01 -13.41
C LEU A 72 -24.38 5.57 -13.54
N THR A 73 -23.74 4.62 -12.86
CA THR A 73 -24.24 3.25 -12.80
C THR A 73 -25.26 3.05 -11.69
N ARG A 74 -25.51 3.93 -10.72
CA ARG A 74 -26.47 3.63 -9.61
C ARG A 74 -27.64 4.58 -9.53
N LEU A 75 -27.48 5.83 -9.95
CA LEU A 75 -28.56 6.80 -9.97
C LEU A 75 -29.24 6.83 -11.33
N VAL A 76 -30.56 6.72 -11.30
CA VAL A 76 -31.41 6.70 -12.49
C VAL A 76 -32.44 7.81 -12.33
N HIS A 77 -32.53 8.72 -13.31
CA HIS A 77 -33.58 9.72 -13.33
C HIS A 77 -34.92 9.07 -13.68
N GLU A 78 -36.04 9.62 -13.19
CA GLU A 78 -37.36 9.01 -13.42
C GLU A 78 -37.66 8.94 -14.93
N GLY A 79 -37.98 7.74 -15.43
CA GLY A 79 -38.23 7.49 -16.86
C GLY A 79 -36.99 7.23 -17.72
N ALA A 80 -35.79 7.12 -17.12
CA ALA A 80 -34.54 6.83 -17.80
C ALA A 80 -34.08 5.38 -17.59
N ASP A 81 -33.27 4.85 -18.52
CA ASP A 81 -32.56 3.60 -18.29
C ASP A 81 -31.26 3.82 -17.52
N ARG A 82 -30.92 2.84 -16.69
CA ARG A 82 -29.63 2.74 -16.00
C ARG A 82 -28.51 2.60 -17.05
N LEU A 83 -27.43 3.36 -16.92
CA LEU A 83 -26.31 3.25 -17.86
C LEU A 83 -25.59 1.91 -17.72
N SER A 84 -25.28 1.28 -18.84
CA SER A 84 -24.38 0.14 -18.93
C SER A 84 -22.93 0.58 -18.70
N TYR A 85 -22.06 -0.37 -18.37
CA TYR A 85 -20.63 -0.07 -18.19
C TYR A 85 -19.98 0.44 -19.49
N GLU A 86 -20.43 -0.07 -20.63
CA GLU A 86 -20.02 0.38 -21.95
C GLU A 86 -20.45 1.83 -22.22
N ALA A 87 -21.67 2.21 -21.81
CA ALA A 87 -22.16 3.58 -21.95
C ALA A 87 -21.45 4.56 -21.00
N VAL A 88 -21.07 4.10 -19.80
CA VAL A 88 -20.21 4.88 -18.89
C VAL A 88 -18.80 5.02 -19.45
N GLY A 89 -18.25 3.99 -20.10
CA GLY A 89 -16.98 4.08 -20.83
C GLY A 89 -17.05 5.13 -21.93
N LEU A 90 -18.12 5.12 -22.72
CA LEU A 90 -18.38 6.12 -23.76
C LEU A 90 -18.46 7.55 -23.19
N TYR A 91 -19.12 7.72 -22.03
CA TYR A 91 -19.20 9.01 -21.33
C TYR A 91 -17.83 9.52 -20.87
N ILE A 92 -17.03 8.64 -20.25
CA ILE A 92 -15.68 8.99 -19.77
C ILE A 92 -14.76 9.32 -20.95
N TRP A 93 -14.86 8.58 -22.05
CA TRP A 93 -14.10 8.83 -23.28
C TRP A 93 -14.44 10.18 -23.93
N ALA A 94 -15.74 10.48 -24.07
CA ALA A 94 -16.21 11.66 -24.77
C ALA A 94 -15.86 12.96 -24.01
N ILE A 95 -16.00 12.97 -22.68
CA ILE A 95 -15.73 14.16 -21.84
C ILE A 95 -14.26 14.22 -21.35
N GLY A 96 -13.55 13.09 -21.31
CA GLY A 96 -12.16 13.00 -20.88
C GLY A 96 -11.17 13.53 -21.94
N ARG A 97 -10.56 14.69 -21.70
CA ARG A 97 -9.62 15.37 -22.62
C ARG A 97 -8.22 14.72 -22.79
N SER A 98 -8.09 13.40 -22.73
CA SER A 98 -6.81 12.70 -22.92
C SER A 98 -7.05 11.44 -23.76
N THR A 99 -6.74 11.52 -25.05
CA THR A 99 -6.83 10.39 -26.00
C THR A 99 -5.47 9.71 -26.16
N ASP A 100 -4.93 9.22 -25.06
CA ASP A 100 -3.86 8.20 -25.08
C ASP A 100 -4.17 7.17 -24.00
N GLY A 101 -4.61 5.99 -24.44
CA GLY A 101 -5.12 4.90 -23.62
C GLY A 101 -6.48 4.42 -24.11
N ASP A 102 -6.60 3.12 -24.40
CA ASP A 102 -7.77 2.47 -25.00
C ASP A 102 -9.06 2.82 -24.23
N PRO A 103 -9.93 3.67 -24.81
CA PRO A 103 -10.86 4.43 -24.01
C PRO A 103 -12.21 3.77 -23.76
N LEU A 104 -12.42 2.53 -24.24
CA LEU A 104 -13.73 1.86 -24.17
C LEU A 104 -13.65 0.46 -23.56
N SER A 105 -12.58 0.16 -22.80
CA SER A 105 -12.47 -1.13 -22.14
C SER A 105 -13.51 -1.25 -21.02
N ARG A 106 -14.53 -2.10 -21.26
CA ARG A 106 -15.50 -2.55 -20.25
C ARG A 106 -14.81 -3.00 -18.96
N THR A 107 -13.65 -3.64 -19.08
CA THR A 107 -12.83 -4.09 -17.96
C THR A 107 -12.37 -2.92 -17.10
N ILE A 108 -11.89 -1.82 -17.69
CA ILE A 108 -11.44 -0.64 -16.94
C ILE A 108 -12.61 0.02 -16.17
N VAL A 109 -13.78 0.12 -16.80
CA VAL A 109 -14.97 0.70 -16.13
C VAL A 109 -15.51 -0.24 -15.05
N THR A 110 -15.45 -1.55 -15.27
CA THR A 110 -15.81 -2.55 -14.27
C THR A 110 -14.84 -2.49 -13.08
N ASP A 111 -13.54 -2.33 -13.31
CA ASP A 111 -12.53 -2.14 -12.25
C ASP A 111 -12.76 -0.86 -11.44
N TYR A 112 -13.23 0.23 -12.07
CA TYR A 112 -13.64 1.43 -11.31
C TYR A 112 -14.91 1.18 -10.50
N ALA A 113 -15.89 0.46 -11.05
CA ALA A 113 -17.12 0.12 -10.34
C ALA A 113 -16.86 -0.80 -9.14
N ASP A 114 -15.99 -1.80 -9.31
CA ASP A 114 -15.61 -2.75 -8.27
C ASP A 114 -14.82 -2.06 -7.16
N ARG A 115 -13.82 -1.23 -7.49
CA ARG A 115 -13.10 -0.42 -6.50
C ARG A 115 -14.00 0.59 -5.78
N ALA A 116 -14.91 1.25 -6.51
CA ALA A 116 -15.88 2.15 -5.89
C ALA A 116 -16.82 1.39 -4.94
N ALA A 117 -17.30 0.22 -5.35
CA ALA A 117 -18.13 -0.64 -4.52
C ALA A 117 -17.36 -1.13 -3.29
N GLU A 118 -16.09 -1.50 -3.43
CA GLU A 118 -15.24 -1.94 -2.33
C GLU A 118 -14.94 -0.79 -1.35
N LYS A 119 -14.59 0.40 -1.85
CA LYS A 119 -14.38 1.59 -1.00
C LYS A 119 -15.65 2.02 -0.29
N VAL A 120 -16.80 1.98 -0.97
CA VAL A 120 -18.12 2.25 -0.37
C VAL A 120 -18.47 1.16 0.63
N HIS A 121 -18.19 -0.11 0.34
CA HIS A 121 -18.44 -1.21 1.26
C HIS A 121 -17.57 -1.08 2.52
N ARG A 122 -16.26 -0.80 2.38
CA ARG A 122 -15.39 -0.49 3.52
C ARG A 122 -15.87 0.75 4.27
N ALA A 123 -16.30 1.80 3.58
CA ALA A 123 -16.86 2.98 4.23
C ALA A 123 -18.17 2.67 4.97
N GLU A 124 -19.05 1.83 4.43
CA GLU A 124 -20.27 1.33 5.08
C GLU A 124 -19.94 0.39 6.25
N GLU A 125 -18.88 -0.40 6.16
CA GLU A 125 -18.33 -1.21 7.26
C GLU A 125 -17.69 -0.35 8.36
N THR A 126 -17.21 0.85 8.01
CA THR A 126 -16.66 1.84 8.97
C THR A 126 -17.77 2.71 9.57
N VAL A 127 -18.80 3.05 8.79
CA VAL A 127 -20.05 3.70 9.22
C VAL A 127 -20.98 2.62 9.78
N LYS A 128 -20.58 2.00 10.90
CA LYS A 128 -21.37 0.93 11.55
C LYS A 128 -22.69 1.49 12.10
N ARG A 129 -23.73 1.40 11.24
CA ARG A 129 -25.19 1.50 11.46
C ARG A 129 -25.84 2.89 11.34
N THR A 130 -26.56 3.07 10.23
CA THR A 130 -27.64 4.06 10.04
C THR A 130 -29.05 3.50 10.35
N GLY A 131 -29.14 2.24 10.80
CA GLY A 131 -30.39 1.60 11.24
C GLY A 131 -30.72 1.88 12.73
N PRO A 132 -31.97 1.66 13.16
CA PRO A 132 -32.35 1.80 14.57
C PRO A 132 -31.49 0.88 15.47
N PRO A 133 -31.27 1.25 16.74
CA PRO A 133 -30.36 0.52 17.63
C PRO A 133 -30.74 -0.96 17.70
N PRO A 134 -29.74 -1.88 17.69
CA PRO A 134 -29.98 -3.31 17.87
C PRO A 134 -30.69 -3.58 19.20
N TYR A 135 -31.38 -4.71 19.29
CA TYR A 135 -31.87 -5.16 20.58
C TYR A 135 -30.67 -5.44 21.50
N PRO A 136 -30.76 -5.18 22.81
CA PRO A 136 -29.65 -5.28 23.75
C PRO A 136 -28.91 -6.63 23.73
N ASP A 137 -29.57 -7.68 23.27
CA ASP A 137 -29.06 -9.04 23.23
C ASP A 137 -28.14 -9.31 22.01
N ASP A 138 -28.23 -8.49 20.95
CA ASP A 138 -27.40 -8.63 19.72
C ASP A 138 -26.03 -7.91 19.84
N CYS A 139 -25.77 -7.23 20.95
CA CYS A 139 -24.57 -6.41 21.18
C CYS A 139 -23.36 -7.19 21.73
N TYR A 140 -23.52 -8.49 22.01
CA TYR A 140 -22.51 -9.27 22.74
C TYR A 140 -21.57 -10.11 21.85
N GLU A 141 -21.88 -10.26 20.56
CA GLU A 141 -21.06 -11.09 19.65
C GLU A 141 -19.97 -10.29 18.92
N GLU A 142 -20.20 -8.99 18.64
CA GLU A 142 -19.19 -8.06 18.10
C GLU A 142 -19.41 -6.65 18.66
N PRO A 143 -18.59 -6.18 19.62
CA PRO A 143 -18.75 -4.84 20.18
C PRO A 143 -18.35 -3.77 19.13
N ALA A 144 -19.34 -3.01 18.66
CA ALA A 144 -19.12 -1.82 17.81
C ALA A 144 -19.32 -0.55 18.65
N LEU A 145 -18.44 0.43 18.49
CA LEU A 145 -18.51 1.70 19.22
C LEU A 145 -19.54 2.64 18.54
N VAL A 146 -20.79 2.57 18.99
CA VAL A 146 -21.93 3.32 18.39
C VAL A 146 -22.08 4.74 18.95
N TRP A 147 -21.76 4.94 20.24
CA TRP A 147 -21.87 6.23 20.91
C TRP A 147 -20.96 6.25 22.14
N VAL A 148 -20.26 7.38 22.34
CA VAL A 148 -19.49 7.64 23.56
C VAL A 148 -20.32 8.56 24.45
N GLU A 149 -20.58 8.12 25.69
CA GLU A 149 -21.30 8.94 26.66
C GLU A 149 -20.59 10.30 26.85
N GLY A 150 -21.34 11.40 26.98
CA GLY A 150 -20.77 12.75 27.11
C GLY A 150 -19.76 12.88 28.27
N SER A 151 -20.01 12.17 29.39
CA SER A 151 -19.08 12.13 30.53
C SER A 151 -17.75 11.45 30.19
N VAL A 152 -17.77 10.45 29.32
CA VAL A 152 -16.57 9.76 28.79
C VAL A 152 -15.87 10.64 27.77
N ALA A 153 -16.61 11.29 26.86
CA ALA A 153 -16.06 12.22 25.88
C ALA A 153 -15.35 13.41 26.55
N ASP A 154 -15.89 13.95 27.65
CA ASP A 154 -15.26 15.02 28.44
C ASP A 154 -14.01 14.55 29.18
N ARG A 155 -13.96 13.27 29.59
CA ARG A 155 -12.77 12.68 30.21
C ARG A 155 -11.68 12.44 29.17
N LEU A 156 -12.04 11.93 28.00
CA LEU A 156 -11.14 11.76 26.86
C LEU A 156 -10.56 13.12 26.44
N ARG A 157 -11.40 14.14 26.23
CA ARG A 157 -10.96 15.50 25.88
C ARG A 157 -10.00 16.12 26.90
N ARG A 158 -10.19 15.84 28.20
CA ARG A 158 -9.28 16.30 29.26
C ARG A 158 -7.93 15.58 29.28
N ARG A 159 -7.86 14.40 28.68
CA ARG A 159 -6.66 13.55 28.60
C ARG A 159 -5.94 13.69 27.25
N ALA A 160 -6.54 14.39 26.29
CA ALA A 160 -5.95 14.72 25.00
C ALA A 160 -4.76 15.67 25.19
N GLY A 161 -3.65 15.37 24.50
CA GLY A 161 -2.53 16.29 24.33
C GLY A 161 -2.92 17.55 23.56
N PRO A 162 -2.10 18.61 23.61
CA PRO A 162 -2.41 19.90 22.98
C PRO A 162 -2.56 19.86 21.46
N GLU A 163 -2.05 18.82 20.79
CA GLU A 163 -2.11 18.61 19.34
C GLU A 163 -2.63 17.21 18.96
N GLU A 164 -3.13 16.44 19.94
CA GLU A 164 -3.57 15.05 19.75
C GLU A 164 -5.00 15.02 19.19
N THR A 165 -5.22 14.31 18.09
CA THR A 165 -6.57 14.05 17.59
C THR A 165 -7.31 13.05 18.47
N TYR A 166 -8.63 12.90 18.30
CA TYR A 166 -9.38 11.85 19.00
C TYR A 166 -8.93 10.44 18.59
N GLY A 167 -8.42 10.26 17.36
CA GLY A 167 -7.85 9.00 16.90
C GLY A 167 -6.58 8.68 17.66
N ASP A 168 -5.61 9.60 17.62
CA ASP A 168 -4.32 9.51 18.32
C ASP A 168 -4.50 9.21 19.82
N LEU A 169 -5.47 9.88 20.47
CA LEU A 169 -5.83 9.63 21.86
C LEU A 169 -6.33 8.20 22.10
N LEU A 170 -7.18 7.69 21.22
CA LEU A 170 -7.72 6.34 21.35
C LEU A 170 -6.64 5.30 21.10
N GLU A 171 -5.80 5.48 20.09
CA GLU A 171 -4.66 4.62 19.81
C GLU A 171 -3.71 4.57 21.00
N ARG A 172 -3.24 5.72 21.50
CA ARG A 172 -2.39 5.77 22.69
C ARG A 172 -3.05 5.12 23.91
N LEU A 173 -4.35 5.32 24.14
CA LEU A 173 -5.03 4.70 25.27
C LEU A 173 -5.15 3.18 25.11
N LEU A 174 -5.40 2.70 23.89
CA LEU A 174 -5.43 1.27 23.58
C LEU A 174 -4.05 0.65 23.82
N GLU A 175 -2.99 1.27 23.29
CA GLU A 175 -1.60 0.89 23.52
C GLU A 175 -1.21 0.90 25.01
N GLU A 176 -1.57 1.96 25.76
CA GLU A 176 -1.33 2.07 27.21
C GLU A 176 -2.02 0.96 28.01
N THR A 177 -3.16 0.45 27.52
CA THR A 177 -3.91 -0.62 28.19
C THR A 177 -3.55 -2.02 27.72
N LEU A 178 -2.76 -2.11 26.66
CA LEU A 178 -2.40 -3.37 26.04
C LEU A 178 -1.38 -4.10 26.92
N ALA A 179 -1.65 -5.35 27.27
CA ALA A 179 -0.71 -6.12 28.06
C ALA A 179 0.49 -6.49 27.18
N SER A 180 1.61 -5.77 27.32
CA SER A 180 2.80 -6.02 26.53
C SER A 180 3.92 -6.68 27.36
N ILE A 181 4.73 -7.50 26.68
CA ILE A 181 5.96 -8.08 27.23
C ILE A 181 7.16 -7.62 26.41
N PRO A 182 8.28 -7.16 27.00
CA PRO A 182 9.49 -6.87 26.23
C PRO A 182 10.00 -8.10 25.48
N MET A 183 10.54 -7.92 24.27
CA MET A 183 11.07 -9.04 23.48
C MET A 183 12.16 -9.83 24.23
N ALA A 184 13.04 -9.14 24.96
CA ALA A 184 14.05 -9.77 25.81
C ALA A 184 13.43 -10.65 26.91
N ASP A 185 12.33 -10.21 27.53
CA ASP A 185 11.62 -10.95 28.58
C ASP A 185 10.86 -12.15 28.01
N LEU A 186 10.32 -12.02 26.79
CA LEU A 186 9.72 -13.14 26.05
C LEU A 186 10.76 -14.24 25.82
N VAL A 187 11.95 -13.87 25.32
CA VAL A 187 13.04 -14.82 25.09
C VAL A 187 13.51 -15.44 26.42
N ALA A 188 13.71 -14.63 27.46
CA ALA A 188 14.10 -15.12 28.78
C ALA A 188 13.09 -16.14 29.32
N SER A 189 11.79 -15.85 29.18
CA SER A 189 10.72 -16.75 29.63
C SER A 189 10.73 -18.09 28.91
N TYR A 190 10.95 -18.10 27.58
CA TYR A 190 11.09 -19.35 26.82
C TYR A 190 12.38 -20.12 27.17
N ARG A 191 13.48 -19.42 27.44
CA ARG A 191 14.73 -20.04 27.87
C ARG A 191 14.58 -20.70 29.24
N GLU A 192 13.95 -20.03 30.20
CA GLU A 192 13.77 -20.53 31.56
C GLU A 192 12.74 -21.66 31.64
N ALA A 193 11.61 -21.51 30.95
CA ALA A 193 10.49 -22.45 31.07
C ALA A 193 10.63 -23.68 30.17
N ALA A 194 11.13 -23.50 28.93
CA ALA A 194 11.20 -24.56 27.93
C ALA A 194 12.63 -24.97 27.56
N GLY A 195 13.66 -24.33 28.13
CA GLY A 195 15.04 -24.58 27.72
C GLY A 195 15.30 -24.18 26.26
N SER A 196 14.59 -23.15 25.77
CA SER A 196 14.67 -22.73 24.38
C SER A 196 16.11 -22.41 23.96
N GLU A 197 16.47 -22.83 22.76
CA GLU A 197 17.80 -22.61 22.15
C GLU A 197 17.71 -21.67 20.95
N TYR A 198 16.49 -21.32 20.54
CA TYR A 198 16.22 -20.59 19.31
C TYR A 198 14.88 -19.86 19.41
N VAL A 199 14.90 -18.55 19.17
CA VAL A 199 13.69 -17.72 19.02
C VAL A 199 13.91 -16.79 17.84
N ALA A 200 12.96 -16.73 16.92
CA ALA A 200 13.06 -15.91 15.72
C ALA A 200 11.71 -15.34 15.29
N VAL A 201 11.74 -14.31 14.44
CA VAL A 201 10.56 -13.74 13.78
C VAL A 201 10.54 -14.16 12.31
N GLU A 202 9.40 -14.63 11.82
CA GLU A 202 9.20 -14.94 10.39
C GLU A 202 8.96 -13.65 9.61
N THR A 203 9.86 -13.30 8.69
CA THR A 203 9.79 -12.07 7.89
C THR A 203 9.34 -12.32 6.44
N VAL A 204 8.86 -13.53 6.12
CA VAL A 204 8.50 -13.90 4.74
C VAL A 204 7.11 -13.43 4.34
N TYR A 205 6.27 -13.12 5.33
CA TYR A 205 4.90 -12.68 5.10
C TYR A 205 4.88 -11.17 4.90
N ARG A 206 4.10 -10.72 3.93
CA ARG A 206 3.81 -9.30 3.77
C ARG A 206 3.21 -8.75 5.06
N ASN A 207 3.59 -7.54 5.45
CA ASN A 207 3.15 -6.91 6.70
C ASN A 207 3.52 -7.70 7.96
N TRP A 208 4.65 -8.42 7.95
CA TRP A 208 5.12 -9.15 9.13
C TRP A 208 5.38 -8.22 10.32
N ASP A 209 5.60 -6.93 10.07
CA ASP A 209 5.81 -5.86 11.03
C ASP A 209 4.54 -5.40 11.76
N GLU A 210 3.35 -5.65 11.19
CA GLU A 210 2.07 -5.33 11.82
C GLU A 210 1.63 -6.41 12.82
N HIS A 211 2.07 -7.67 12.62
CA HIS A 211 1.77 -8.78 13.50
C HIS A 211 2.91 -9.82 13.51
N LEU A 212 3.74 -9.80 14.55
CA LEU A 212 4.93 -10.62 14.63
C LEU A 212 4.57 -12.10 14.76
N ARG A 213 5.12 -12.91 13.85
CA ARG A 213 5.04 -14.37 13.93
C ARG A 213 6.35 -14.88 14.52
N ILE A 214 6.31 -15.21 15.80
CA ILE A 214 7.47 -15.67 16.55
C ILE A 214 7.53 -17.19 16.48
N VAL A 215 8.65 -17.74 16.08
CA VAL A 215 8.94 -19.18 16.16
C VAL A 215 9.86 -19.41 17.34
N ALA A 216 9.44 -20.25 18.28
CA ALA A 216 10.23 -20.59 19.47
C ALA A 216 10.54 -22.09 19.49
N HIS A 217 11.79 -22.42 19.76
CA HIS A 217 12.17 -23.80 20.09
C HIS A 217 11.63 -24.16 21.47
N ALA A 218 10.75 -25.15 21.52
CA ALA A 218 10.16 -25.69 22.73
C ALA A 218 10.14 -27.23 22.61
N PRO A 219 11.18 -27.93 23.10
CA PRO A 219 11.31 -29.39 22.95
C PRO A 219 10.19 -30.17 23.65
N GLU A 220 9.59 -29.57 24.67
CA GLU A 220 8.32 -29.97 25.26
C GLU A 220 7.34 -28.80 25.12
N ASN A 221 6.06 -29.07 24.87
CA ASN A 221 5.04 -28.01 24.85
C ASN A 221 4.95 -27.42 26.26
N VAL A 222 5.28 -26.14 26.39
CA VAL A 222 5.27 -25.44 27.68
C VAL A 222 4.41 -24.19 27.55
N THR A 223 3.39 -24.09 28.38
CA THR A 223 2.65 -22.84 28.52
C THR A 223 3.48 -21.86 29.34
N VAL A 224 3.93 -20.79 28.70
CA VAL A 224 4.64 -19.70 29.37
C VAL A 224 3.61 -18.65 29.80
N ASP A 225 3.26 -18.64 31.09
CA ASP A 225 2.19 -17.80 31.66
C ASP A 225 2.29 -16.31 31.33
N ALA A 226 3.51 -15.77 31.28
CA ALA A 226 3.72 -14.35 30.96
C ALA A 226 3.37 -14.03 29.50
N ILE A 227 3.68 -14.97 28.60
CA ILE A 227 3.42 -14.85 27.15
C ILE A 227 1.93 -15.09 26.87
N ALA A 228 1.32 -16.07 27.54
CA ALA A 228 -0.11 -16.37 27.40
C ALA A 228 -1.04 -15.22 27.86
N LYS A 229 -0.53 -14.27 28.66
CA LYS A 229 -1.24 -13.09 29.15
C LYS A 229 -0.90 -11.81 28.38
N ALA A 230 0.06 -11.87 27.46
CA ALA A 230 0.48 -10.72 26.68
C ALA A 230 -0.29 -10.67 25.36
N ASP A 231 -0.78 -9.48 25.03
CA ASP A 231 -1.46 -9.16 23.77
C ASP A 231 -0.45 -8.65 22.72
N ALA A 232 0.69 -8.08 23.15
CA ALA A 232 1.78 -7.63 22.28
C ALA A 232 3.15 -7.97 22.85
N VAL A 233 4.15 -7.94 21.97
CA VAL A 233 5.55 -7.86 22.33
C VAL A 233 6.06 -6.45 22.10
N THR A 234 6.85 -5.90 23.04
CA THR A 234 7.45 -4.57 22.91
C THR A 234 8.84 -4.68 22.31
N VAL A 235 9.06 -3.97 21.20
CA VAL A 235 10.35 -3.80 20.52
C VAL A 235 10.61 -2.30 20.39
N ASP A 236 11.74 -1.81 20.90
CA ASP A 236 12.10 -0.37 20.93
C ASP A 236 11.01 0.57 21.45
N GLY A 237 10.22 0.10 22.42
CA GLY A 237 9.13 0.85 23.02
C GLY A 237 7.80 0.78 22.27
N THR A 238 7.76 0.16 21.09
CA THR A 238 6.55 -0.02 20.29
C THR A 238 5.91 -1.38 20.60
N PRO A 239 4.63 -1.42 21.05
CA PRO A 239 3.91 -2.67 21.25
C PRO A 239 3.39 -3.22 19.91
N ILE A 240 3.82 -4.41 19.53
CA ILE A 240 3.39 -5.07 18.28
C ILE A 240 2.64 -6.36 18.62
N PRO A 241 1.40 -6.53 18.10
CA PRO A 241 0.66 -7.79 18.24
C PRO A 241 1.50 -8.97 17.77
N PHE A 242 1.38 -10.11 18.44
CA PHE A 242 2.18 -11.28 18.08
C PHE A 242 1.44 -12.59 18.26
N ARG A 243 1.99 -13.63 17.67
CA ARG A 243 1.65 -15.03 17.92
C ARG A 243 2.91 -15.86 18.00
N VAL A 244 2.90 -16.91 18.81
CA VAL A 244 4.03 -17.84 18.91
C VAL A 244 3.67 -19.19 18.30
N GLU A 245 4.54 -19.69 17.44
CA GLU A 245 4.56 -21.07 16.98
C GLU A 245 5.70 -21.81 17.69
N GLU A 246 5.32 -22.75 18.56
CA GLU A 246 6.27 -23.60 19.26
C GLU A 246 6.66 -24.80 18.39
N ARG A 247 7.97 -25.03 18.24
CA ARG A 247 8.53 -26.15 17.48
C ARG A 247 9.48 -26.97 18.35
N ALA A 248 9.31 -28.29 18.33
CA ALA A 248 10.16 -29.22 19.09
C ALA A 248 11.61 -29.29 18.59
N GLU A 249 11.85 -28.95 17.31
CA GLU A 249 13.20 -28.89 16.73
C GLU A 249 13.47 -27.47 16.22
N PRO A 250 14.66 -26.90 16.49
CA PRO A 250 15.01 -25.57 16.01
C PRO A 250 15.25 -25.61 14.49
N ARG A 251 14.35 -24.98 13.72
CA ARG A 251 14.54 -24.78 12.27
C ARG A 251 14.99 -23.35 12.00
N ARG A 252 16.21 -23.23 11.48
CA ARG A 252 16.82 -21.97 11.01
C ARG A 252 16.50 -21.82 9.54
N GLU A 253 15.47 -21.05 9.23
CA GLU A 253 15.09 -20.74 7.86
C GLU A 253 15.71 -19.39 7.46
N GLN A 254 16.03 -19.19 6.19
CA GLN A 254 16.58 -17.90 5.71
C GLN A 254 15.61 -16.73 5.92
N SER A 255 14.31 -17.03 5.97
CA SER A 255 13.22 -16.11 6.28
C SER A 255 13.10 -15.76 7.76
N HIS A 256 13.90 -16.38 8.64
CA HIS A 256 13.88 -16.10 10.06
C HIS A 256 14.85 -14.98 10.40
N LEU A 257 14.36 -13.95 11.08
CA LEU A 257 15.20 -13.00 11.79
C LEU A 257 15.39 -13.52 13.22
N SER A 258 16.55 -14.13 13.49
CA SER A 258 16.88 -14.70 14.79
C SER A 258 17.03 -13.61 15.85
N VAL A 259 16.15 -13.65 16.85
CA VAL A 259 16.23 -12.81 18.05
C VAL A 259 17.14 -13.47 19.09
N TYR A 260 17.16 -14.79 19.13
CA TYR A 260 18.07 -15.57 19.96
C TYR A 260 18.44 -16.87 19.27
N ASP A 261 19.72 -17.20 19.28
CA ASP A 261 20.23 -18.47 18.77
C ASP A 261 21.46 -18.90 19.56
N ALA A 262 21.31 -19.94 20.39
CA ALA A 262 22.40 -20.47 21.20
C ALA A 262 23.53 -21.08 20.36
N THR A 263 23.22 -21.57 19.15
CA THR A 263 24.20 -22.22 18.26
C THR A 263 25.00 -21.18 17.47
N GLU A 264 24.35 -20.14 16.98
CA GLU A 264 25.00 -19.03 16.27
C GLU A 264 25.56 -17.95 17.21
N GLY A 265 25.27 -18.04 18.51
CA GLY A 265 25.75 -17.11 19.52
C GLY A 265 25.06 -15.74 19.46
N ILE A 266 23.80 -15.70 19.01
CA ILE A 266 22.99 -14.48 18.99
C ILE A 266 22.37 -14.29 20.37
N ASP A 267 22.83 -13.26 21.08
CA ASP A 267 22.29 -12.85 22.36
C ASP A 267 20.94 -12.13 22.19
N PRO A 268 19.97 -12.29 23.13
CA PRO A 268 18.66 -11.66 23.01
C PRO A 268 18.68 -10.13 22.88
N GLU A 269 19.65 -9.44 23.48
CA GLU A 269 19.78 -7.98 23.36
C GLU A 269 20.14 -7.61 21.92
N ILE A 270 21.20 -8.22 21.38
CA ILE A 270 21.65 -8.01 19.99
C ILE A 270 20.55 -8.39 18.98
N GLY A 271 19.83 -9.49 19.22
CA GLY A 271 18.75 -9.91 18.34
C GLY A 271 17.53 -9.01 18.41
N SER A 272 17.23 -8.42 19.58
CA SER A 272 16.16 -7.42 19.74
C SER A 272 16.51 -6.12 19.03
N ASP A 273 17.76 -5.64 19.15
CA ASP A 273 18.23 -4.45 18.43
C ASP A 273 18.12 -4.66 16.91
N ARG A 274 18.54 -5.83 16.40
CA ARG A 274 18.40 -6.18 14.98
C ARG A 274 16.95 -6.24 14.52
N LEU A 275 16.04 -6.68 15.38
CA LEU A 275 14.61 -6.68 15.08
C LEU A 275 14.06 -5.25 15.03
N GLY A 276 14.46 -4.40 15.97
CA GLY A 276 14.15 -2.97 15.97
C GLY A 276 14.60 -2.28 14.69
N ASP A 277 15.87 -2.47 14.32
CA ASP A 277 16.43 -1.97 13.05
C ASP A 277 15.66 -2.49 11.83
N ALA A 278 15.30 -3.78 11.83
CA ALA A 278 14.55 -4.38 10.72
C ALA A 278 13.14 -3.81 10.60
N LEU A 279 12.44 -3.59 11.72
CA LEU A 279 11.11 -2.98 11.76
C LEU A 279 11.14 -1.52 11.29
N ALA A 280 12.12 -0.75 11.77
CA ALA A 280 12.33 0.63 11.33
C ALA A 280 12.68 0.74 9.83
N ALA A 281 13.22 -0.34 9.25
CA ALA A 281 13.56 -0.38 7.83
C ALA A 281 12.39 -0.75 6.90
N VAL A 282 11.30 -1.33 7.42
CA VAL A 282 10.17 -1.82 6.60
C VAL A 282 9.49 -0.70 5.83
N GLU A 283 9.32 0.45 6.49
CA GLU A 283 8.72 1.64 5.91
C GLU A 283 9.70 2.80 5.97
N GLY A 284 9.59 3.71 5.02
CA GLY A 284 10.38 4.94 5.02
C GLY A 284 9.84 5.94 4.00
N THR A 285 10.07 7.21 4.27
CA THR A 285 9.79 8.26 3.29
C THR A 285 10.76 8.16 2.10
N LEU A 286 10.40 8.67 0.94
CA LEU A 286 11.32 8.67 -0.22
C LEU A 286 12.70 9.30 0.06
N PRO A 287 12.83 10.41 0.82
CA PRO A 287 14.12 10.94 1.24
C PRO A 287 14.94 9.95 2.08
N GLU A 288 14.33 9.28 3.06
CA GLU A 288 15.02 8.29 3.89
C GLU A 288 15.49 7.09 3.06
N VAL A 289 14.68 6.63 2.10
CA VAL A 289 15.06 5.58 1.15
C VAL A 289 16.29 6.00 0.34
N VAL A 290 16.32 7.24 -0.15
CA VAL A 290 17.49 7.77 -0.87
C VAL A 290 18.73 7.88 0.02
N ASP A 291 18.56 8.31 1.27
CA ASP A 291 19.67 8.39 2.22
C ASP A 291 20.23 6.99 2.52
N ARG A 292 19.38 5.97 2.70
CA ARG A 292 19.81 4.56 2.86
C ARG A 292 20.59 4.05 1.63
N VAL A 293 20.14 4.35 0.42
CA VAL A 293 20.87 4.00 -0.81
C VAL A 293 22.23 4.70 -0.86
N ARG A 294 22.28 5.98 -0.50
CA ARG A 294 23.53 6.75 -0.46
C ARG A 294 24.51 6.20 0.57
N ASP A 295 24.04 5.87 1.76
CA ASP A 295 24.86 5.32 2.85
C ASP A 295 25.42 3.94 2.50
N ALA A 296 24.70 3.18 1.66
CA ALA A 296 25.18 1.92 1.09
C ALA A 296 26.19 2.09 -0.06
N GLY A 297 26.46 3.33 -0.50
CA GLY A 297 27.38 3.64 -1.61
C GLY A 297 26.72 3.75 -2.99
N GLY A 298 25.39 3.84 -3.05
CA GLY A 298 24.65 4.07 -4.28
C GLY A 298 24.73 5.54 -4.71
N HIS A 299 24.83 5.76 -6.02
CA HIS A 299 24.86 7.11 -6.62
C HIS A 299 23.55 7.51 -7.29
N ALA A 300 22.60 6.60 -7.45
CA ALA A 300 21.28 6.93 -7.94
C ALA A 300 20.21 5.92 -7.49
N LEU A 301 18.95 6.34 -7.56
CA LEU A 301 17.78 5.50 -7.33
C LEU A 301 16.80 5.71 -8.48
N ALA A 302 16.45 4.64 -9.17
CA ALA A 302 15.44 4.60 -10.20
C ALA A 302 14.29 3.66 -9.82
N VAL A 303 13.14 3.84 -10.47
CA VAL A 303 11.98 2.95 -10.38
C VAL A 303 11.60 2.47 -11.78
N ALA A 304 11.29 1.19 -11.96
CA ALA A 304 10.83 0.69 -13.25
C ALA A 304 9.48 1.33 -13.63
N THR A 305 9.26 1.51 -14.93
CA THR A 305 7.99 2.04 -15.44
C THR A 305 6.82 1.10 -15.21
N GLU A 306 7.07 -0.21 -15.09
CA GLU A 306 6.06 -1.21 -14.74
C GLU A 306 6.26 -1.69 -13.29
N PRO A 307 5.17 -1.96 -12.55
CA PRO A 307 5.27 -2.52 -11.20
C PRO A 307 5.80 -3.96 -11.24
N ALA A 308 6.47 -4.38 -10.17
CA ALA A 308 6.84 -5.77 -9.95
C ALA A 308 5.95 -6.36 -8.85
N GLY A 309 5.23 -7.45 -9.13
CA GLY A 309 4.28 -8.00 -8.18
C GLY A 309 3.16 -7.00 -7.86
N ALA A 310 3.00 -6.66 -6.58
CA ALA A 310 1.97 -5.74 -6.10
C ALA A 310 2.49 -4.31 -5.82
N GLY A 311 3.71 -3.95 -6.27
CA GLY A 311 4.34 -2.68 -5.89
C GLY A 311 5.43 -2.19 -6.83
N ALA A 312 6.14 -1.15 -6.38
CA ALA A 312 7.26 -0.55 -7.08
C ALA A 312 8.43 -1.53 -7.26
N HIS A 313 9.08 -1.47 -8.43
CA HIS A 313 10.35 -2.12 -8.68
C HIS A 313 11.47 -1.08 -8.59
N LEU A 314 12.23 -1.11 -7.50
CA LEU A 314 13.32 -0.16 -7.25
C LEU A 314 14.66 -0.67 -7.79
N HIS A 315 15.43 0.24 -8.35
CA HIS A 315 16.79 0.04 -8.83
C HIS A 315 17.74 1.02 -8.13
N PRO A 316 18.31 0.64 -6.98
CA PRO A 316 19.49 1.31 -6.43
C PRO A 316 20.68 1.11 -7.37
N ILE A 317 21.33 2.19 -7.77
CA ILE A 317 22.39 2.18 -8.79
C ILE A 317 23.74 2.47 -8.14
N PHE A 318 24.68 1.56 -8.34
CA PHE A 318 26.03 1.58 -7.79
C PHE A 318 27.08 1.89 -8.86
N PRO A 319 28.25 2.44 -8.49
CA PRO A 319 29.28 2.73 -9.46
C PRO A 319 29.85 1.42 -10.03
N ASP A 320 30.32 1.46 -11.29
CA ASP A 320 30.97 0.29 -11.88
C ASP A 320 32.26 -0.01 -11.12
N THR A 321 32.51 -1.29 -10.87
CA THR A 321 33.57 -1.74 -9.97
C THR A 321 34.98 -1.70 -10.58
N GLY A 322 35.18 -0.80 -11.54
CA GLY A 322 36.46 -0.53 -12.20
C GLY A 322 37.24 0.68 -11.67
N THR A 323 36.69 1.50 -10.77
CA THR A 323 37.36 2.74 -10.33
C THR A 323 37.28 2.99 -8.81
N ALA A 324 38.24 2.39 -8.10
CA ALA A 324 38.92 2.81 -6.85
C ALA A 324 38.13 3.31 -5.60
N ASP A 325 38.57 2.76 -4.45
CA ASP A 325 38.49 3.26 -3.07
C ASP A 325 37.12 3.27 -2.34
N VAL A 326 36.57 2.08 -2.10
CA VAL A 326 35.65 1.84 -0.97
C VAL A 326 36.39 1.03 0.11
N PRO A 327 36.32 1.37 1.41
CA PRO A 327 36.98 0.60 2.45
C PRO A 327 36.31 -0.78 2.56
N SER A 328 37.00 -1.80 2.06
CA SER A 328 36.57 -3.20 2.14
C SER A 328 36.39 -3.65 3.60
N ALA A 329 35.14 -3.91 3.99
CA ALA A 329 34.85 -4.81 5.08
C ALA A 329 34.98 -6.25 4.55
N ARG A 330 35.90 -6.99 5.15
CA ARG A 330 36.32 -8.37 4.87
C ARG A 330 35.14 -9.32 4.56
N SER A 331 35.24 -10.12 3.50
CA SER A 331 35.76 -11.50 3.58
C SER A 331 35.98 -12.12 2.20
N ALA A 332 36.81 -13.15 2.17
CA ALA A 332 37.44 -13.72 0.98
C ALA A 332 36.61 -14.84 0.33
N GLY A 333 36.53 -14.85 -1.00
CA GLY A 333 36.11 -16.02 -1.77
C GLY A 333 35.76 -15.76 -3.24
N THR A 334 36.78 -15.86 -4.12
CA THR A 334 36.73 -16.33 -5.53
C THR A 334 35.77 -15.68 -6.55
N ASP A 335 36.36 -15.19 -7.65
CA ASP A 335 35.77 -14.82 -8.94
C ASP A 335 34.91 -13.53 -9.03
N GLY A 336 35.59 -12.38 -8.94
CA GLY A 336 35.53 -11.31 -9.98
C GLY A 336 34.22 -10.61 -10.33
N GLU A 337 33.09 -10.90 -9.69
CA GLU A 337 31.89 -10.06 -9.68
C GLU A 337 31.93 -9.26 -8.38
N ALA A 338 31.74 -7.95 -8.47
CA ALA A 338 31.66 -7.16 -7.26
C ALA A 338 30.30 -7.41 -6.60
N ASP A 339 30.31 -7.95 -5.39
CA ASP A 339 29.10 -8.16 -4.61
C ASP A 339 28.45 -6.79 -4.32
N LEU A 340 27.39 -6.46 -5.06
CA LEU A 340 26.53 -5.32 -4.74
C LEU A 340 25.92 -5.53 -3.34
N PRO A 341 25.66 -4.46 -2.56
CA PRO A 341 25.00 -4.59 -1.27
C PRO A 341 23.70 -5.37 -1.43
N GLU A 342 23.41 -6.27 -0.49
CA GLU A 342 22.16 -7.03 -0.51
C GLU A 342 20.98 -6.05 -0.53
N ASN A 343 20.09 -6.19 -1.52
CA ASN A 343 18.98 -5.27 -1.79
C ASN A 343 19.39 -3.78 -1.89
N GLY A 344 20.67 -3.47 -2.18
CA GLY A 344 21.14 -2.13 -2.49
C GLY A 344 21.06 -1.16 -1.33
N GLY A 345 21.19 -1.64 -0.09
CA GLY A 345 21.03 -0.84 1.12
C GLY A 345 19.58 -0.69 1.60
N LEU A 346 18.64 -1.29 0.87
CA LEU A 346 17.20 -1.24 1.17
C LEU A 346 16.69 -2.59 1.68
N ALA A 347 17.53 -3.31 2.43
CA ALA A 347 17.11 -4.54 3.07
C ALA A 347 15.85 -4.30 3.92
N ARG A 348 14.86 -5.20 3.80
CA ARG A 348 13.58 -5.18 4.51
C ARG A 348 12.59 -4.09 4.11
N LEU A 349 12.91 -3.17 3.20
CA LEU A 349 11.95 -2.16 2.73
C LEU A 349 10.78 -2.82 2.00
N GLU A 350 9.57 -2.67 2.54
CA GLU A 350 8.31 -3.13 1.93
C GLU A 350 7.39 -1.99 1.52
N ARG A 351 7.56 -0.78 2.08
CA ARG A 351 6.64 0.34 1.90
C ARG A 351 7.38 1.68 1.83
N ILE A 352 6.89 2.58 0.97
CA ILE A 352 7.35 3.97 0.88
C ILE A 352 6.18 4.89 1.24
N ASP A 353 6.38 5.73 2.25
CA ASP A 353 5.42 6.79 2.57
C ASP A 353 5.57 7.96 1.58
N LEU A 354 4.46 8.29 0.91
CA LEU A 354 4.33 9.40 -0.04
C LEU A 354 3.38 10.50 0.47
N ASP A 355 3.23 10.61 1.79
CA ASP A 355 2.43 11.60 2.52
C ASP A 355 0.89 11.39 2.37
N ASP A 356 0.37 11.29 1.14
CA ASP A 356 -1.07 11.08 0.86
C ASP A 356 -1.48 9.60 0.73
N ARG A 357 -0.49 8.70 0.65
CA ARG A 357 -0.64 7.26 0.48
C ARG A 357 0.66 6.53 0.79
N THR A 358 0.55 5.23 1.02
CA THR A 358 1.70 4.33 1.18
C THR A 358 1.86 3.48 -0.08
N LEU A 359 3.02 3.56 -0.72
CA LEU A 359 3.34 2.78 -1.92
C LEU A 359 4.06 1.48 -1.51
N ALA A 360 3.50 0.33 -1.88
CA ALA A 360 4.17 -0.95 -1.68
C ALA A 360 5.42 -1.09 -2.56
N VAL A 361 6.46 -1.73 -2.04
CA VAL A 361 7.68 -2.13 -2.76
C VAL A 361 7.57 -3.60 -3.08
N GLY A 362 7.52 -3.91 -4.38
CA GLY A 362 7.32 -5.28 -4.83
C GLY A 362 8.62 -6.00 -5.21
N ARG A 363 9.64 -5.25 -5.64
CA ARG A 363 10.98 -5.79 -5.91
C ARG A 363 12.05 -4.73 -5.75
N ILE A 364 13.22 -5.15 -5.30
CA ILE A 364 14.44 -4.34 -5.30
C ILE A 364 15.47 -5.09 -6.12
N SER A 365 16.13 -4.41 -7.06
CA SER A 365 17.16 -5.00 -7.91
C SER A 365 18.33 -4.03 -8.00
N PRO A 366 19.32 -4.20 -7.11
CA PRO A 366 20.57 -3.43 -7.17
C PRO A 366 21.21 -3.64 -8.54
N THR A 367 21.68 -2.56 -9.15
CA THR A 367 22.31 -2.58 -10.47
C THR A 367 23.56 -1.73 -10.48
N THR A 368 24.52 -2.10 -11.31
CA THR A 368 25.66 -1.23 -11.65
C THR A 368 25.23 -0.11 -12.61
N ALA A 369 26.05 0.93 -12.76
CA ALA A 369 25.78 2.00 -13.73
C ALA A 369 25.75 1.45 -15.16
N ASP A 370 26.63 0.51 -15.50
CA ASP A 370 26.65 -0.21 -16.77
C ASP A 370 25.36 -0.97 -17.07
N GLU A 371 24.84 -1.72 -16.10
CA GLU A 371 23.57 -2.44 -16.23
C GLU A 371 22.39 -1.47 -16.36
N TYR A 372 22.39 -0.41 -15.56
CA TYR A 372 21.36 0.62 -15.59
C TYR A 372 21.25 1.29 -16.97
N ARG A 373 22.36 1.50 -17.68
CA ARG A 373 22.32 2.06 -19.05
C ARG A 373 21.44 1.25 -20.01
N THR A 374 21.28 -0.05 -19.76
CA THR A 374 20.41 -0.93 -20.56
C THR A 374 18.93 -0.80 -20.15
N LEU A 375 18.67 -0.48 -18.88
CA LEU A 375 17.35 -0.37 -18.26
C LEU A 375 16.80 1.06 -18.26
N ALA A 376 17.63 2.07 -18.56
CA ALA A 376 17.31 3.48 -18.45
C ALA A 376 16.06 3.89 -19.26
N ALA A 377 15.76 3.18 -20.37
CA ALA A 377 14.57 3.44 -21.18
C ALA A 377 13.27 2.91 -20.54
N GLU A 378 13.37 1.96 -19.61
CA GLU A 378 12.26 1.28 -18.93
C GLU A 378 12.18 1.68 -17.45
N THR A 379 12.89 2.73 -17.05
CA THR A 379 12.95 3.21 -15.68
C THR A 379 12.81 4.74 -15.62
N THR A 380 12.28 5.23 -14.51
CA THR A 380 12.27 6.66 -14.17
C THR A 380 13.28 6.90 -13.06
N LEU A 381 14.19 7.84 -13.30
CA LEU A 381 15.20 8.25 -12.32
C LEU A 381 14.54 9.12 -11.23
N LEU A 382 14.55 8.66 -9.98
CA LEU A 382 13.96 9.38 -8.85
C LEU A 382 14.97 10.33 -8.21
N TRP A 383 16.22 9.88 -8.06
CA TRP A 383 17.33 10.64 -7.48
C TRP A 383 18.65 10.23 -8.14
N ALA A 384 19.58 11.18 -8.27
CA ALA A 384 20.96 10.94 -8.69
C ALA A 384 21.94 11.93 -8.04
N ALA A 385 23.09 11.42 -7.63
CA ALA A 385 24.19 12.17 -7.07
C ALA A 385 24.84 13.11 -8.11
N PRO A 386 25.59 14.14 -7.69
CA PRO A 386 26.21 15.12 -8.58
C PRO A 386 27.17 14.56 -9.62
N ASP A 387 27.78 13.41 -9.32
CA ASP A 387 28.75 12.71 -10.16
C ASP A 387 28.13 11.62 -11.04
N PHE A 388 26.80 11.46 -11.02
CA PHE A 388 26.11 10.49 -11.87
C PHE A 388 26.18 10.91 -13.35
N GLU A 389 26.32 9.93 -14.27
CA GLU A 389 26.66 10.19 -15.67
C GLU A 389 25.65 11.09 -16.41
N SER A 390 24.36 10.99 -16.08
CA SER A 390 23.30 11.84 -16.64
C SER A 390 23.13 13.19 -15.92
N GLY A 391 23.95 13.46 -14.90
CA GLY A 391 23.90 14.64 -14.04
C GLY A 391 23.04 14.45 -12.78
N PRO A 392 23.13 15.38 -11.82
CA PRO A 392 22.37 15.32 -10.58
C PRO A 392 20.86 15.39 -10.83
N VAL A 393 20.13 14.59 -10.06
CA VAL A 393 18.67 14.66 -9.94
C VAL A 393 18.34 14.76 -8.46
N GLU A 394 18.00 15.96 -8.00
CA GLU A 394 17.60 16.20 -6.61
C GLU A 394 16.15 15.77 -6.41
N LEU A 395 15.80 15.26 -5.22
CA LEU A 395 14.41 15.05 -4.85
C LEU A 395 13.68 16.40 -4.70
N PRO A 396 12.43 16.54 -5.21
CA PRO A 396 11.64 17.74 -4.95
C PRO A 396 11.38 17.91 -3.46
N ASN A 397 11.29 19.16 -3.00
CA ASN A 397 10.90 19.44 -1.61
C ASN A 397 9.39 19.32 -1.41
N ASP A 398 8.59 19.47 -2.47
CA ASP A 398 7.14 19.31 -2.43
C ASP A 398 6.76 17.82 -2.45
N PRO A 399 6.01 17.30 -1.43
CA PRO A 399 5.37 15.99 -1.46
C PRO A 399 4.70 15.61 -2.78
N VAL A 400 3.96 16.55 -3.38
CA VAL A 400 3.17 16.27 -4.59
C VAL A 400 4.10 16.05 -5.77
N GLU A 401 5.13 16.89 -5.92
CA GLU A 401 6.14 16.74 -6.97
C GLU A 401 6.97 15.47 -6.77
N ARG A 402 7.29 15.08 -5.52
CA ARG A 402 7.97 13.80 -5.21
C ARG A 402 7.15 12.60 -5.70
N ARG A 403 5.85 12.58 -5.39
CA ARG A 403 4.92 11.55 -5.84
C ARG A 403 4.82 11.50 -7.36
N GLU A 404 4.70 12.65 -8.01
CA GLU A 404 4.54 12.75 -9.47
C GLU A 404 5.76 12.28 -10.27
N ARG A 405 6.90 12.03 -9.61
CA ARG A 405 8.04 11.34 -10.24
C ARG A 405 7.82 9.85 -10.43
N PHE A 406 6.95 9.22 -9.65
CA PHE A 406 6.65 7.81 -9.85
C PHE A 406 5.81 7.63 -11.12
N PRO A 407 6.09 6.59 -11.93
CA PRO A 407 5.24 6.23 -13.04
C PRO A 407 3.79 6.02 -12.61
N ALA A 408 2.83 6.49 -13.40
CA ALA A 408 1.41 6.40 -13.07
C ALA A 408 0.92 4.95 -12.90
N THR A 409 1.51 4.01 -13.63
CA THR A 409 1.34 2.55 -13.51
C THR A 409 1.75 2.04 -12.13
N VAL A 410 2.86 2.52 -11.57
CA VAL A 410 3.33 2.20 -10.22
C VAL A 410 2.43 2.85 -9.17
N LEU A 411 2.05 4.11 -9.33
CA LEU A 411 1.15 4.79 -8.39
C LEU A 411 -0.25 4.17 -8.29
N ARG A 412 -0.68 3.37 -9.27
CA ARG A 412 -1.96 2.64 -9.23
C ARG A 412 -1.94 1.41 -8.32
N THR A 413 -0.76 0.97 -7.85
CA THR A 413 -0.64 -0.15 -6.91
C THR A 413 -0.75 0.29 -5.44
N ALA A 414 -0.72 1.59 -5.18
CA ALA A 414 -0.88 2.20 -3.86
C ALA A 414 -2.36 2.39 -3.50
#